data_AF-A0A1Q7K488-F1
#
_entry.id   AF-A0A1Q7K488-F1
#
_cell.length_a   1.000
_cell.length_b   1.000
_cell.length_c   1.000
_cell.angle_alpha   90.00
_cell.angle_beta   90.00
_cell.angle_gamma   90.00
#
_symmetry.space_group_name_H-M   'P 1'
#
loop_
_entity.id
_entity.type
_entity.pdbx_description
1 polymer ?
#
loop_
_entity_poly.entity_id
_entity_poly.type
_entity_poly.pdbx_seq_one_letter_code
_entity_poly.pdbx_strand_id
1 'polypeptide(L)'
;MKNTSSGLGTGIKNKWQEALEAMSYRNIARGLADEMMGFIRRGESRKCSPPFKMVIIDRCGTVVFECKVSKGGKVRPFGSARKIEYSHFPATALLTDSSFVTRTFLIEQAAPNSTNN
;
A
#
# COMPACT_ATOMS: atom_id res chain seq x y z
N MET A 1 6.78 1.34 51.52
CA MET A 1 6.44 1.75 50.14
C MET A 1 7.46 1.14 49.19
N LYS A 2 7.03 0.24 48.29
CA LYS A 2 7.85 -0.30 47.20
C LYS A 2 7.11 -0.04 45.90
N ASN A 3 7.68 0.81 45.05
CA ASN A 3 7.10 1.16 43.76
C ASN A 3 7.73 0.25 42.71
N THR A 4 7.00 -0.78 42.27
CA THR A 4 7.39 -1.60 41.12
C THR A 4 6.63 -1.11 39.89
N SER A 5 7.20 -0.14 39.18
CA SER A 5 6.81 0.19 37.81
C SER A 5 7.83 -0.43 36.86
N SER A 6 7.62 -1.69 36.46
CA SER A 6 8.47 -2.36 35.47
C SER A 6 7.63 -2.97 34.35
N GLY A 7 7.64 -2.28 33.20
CA GLY A 7 7.71 -2.93 31.89
C GLY A 7 6.43 -3.47 31.29
N LEU A 8 5.59 -2.60 30.72
CA LEU A 8 4.49 -2.99 29.81
C LEU A 8 4.67 -2.42 28.37
N GLY A 9 5.91 -2.20 27.93
CA GLY A 9 6.20 -1.43 26.71
C GLY A 9 6.70 -2.21 25.49
N THR A 10 6.99 -3.51 25.61
CA THR A 10 7.72 -4.28 24.58
C THR A 10 6.85 -5.21 23.72
N GLY A 11 5.67 -5.60 24.17
CA GLY A 11 4.83 -6.58 23.45
C GLY A 11 4.10 -6.03 22.20
N ILE A 12 3.86 -4.72 22.15
CA ILE A 12 3.11 -4.10 21.05
C ILE A 12 4.03 -3.85 19.84
N LYS A 13 5.29 -3.43 20.07
CA LYS A 13 6.24 -3.11 18.98
C LYS A 13 6.48 -4.30 18.03
N ASN A 14 6.62 -5.52 18.58
CA ASN A 14 6.99 -6.69 17.80
C ASN A 14 5.88 -7.18 16.85
N LYS A 15 4.62 -7.20 17.31
CA LYS A 15 3.48 -7.63 16.47
C LYS A 15 3.25 -6.68 15.29
N TRP A 16 3.54 -5.40 15.48
CA TRP A 16 3.43 -4.40 14.42
C TRP A 16 4.61 -4.44 13.46
N GLN A 17 5.83 -4.70 13.95
CA GLN A 17 6.98 -4.98 13.10
C GLN A 17 6.68 -6.20 12.21
N GLU A 18 6.09 -7.27 12.76
CA GLU A 18 5.65 -8.45 12.00
C GLU A 18 4.54 -8.13 10.99
N ALA A 19 3.57 -7.29 11.34
CA ALA A 19 2.51 -6.84 10.42
C ALA A 19 3.06 -5.93 9.31
N LEU A 20 4.06 -5.09 9.60
CA LEU A 20 4.80 -4.28 8.63
C LEU A 20 5.72 -5.13 7.74
N GLU A 21 6.33 -6.17 8.29
CA GLU A 21 7.11 -7.14 7.54
C GLU A 21 6.22 -8.00 6.64
N ALA A 22 4.97 -8.27 7.05
CA ALA A 22 3.94 -8.88 6.21
C ALA A 22 3.35 -7.91 5.16
N MET A 23 3.30 -6.61 5.47
CA MET A 23 2.93 -5.54 4.54
C MET A 23 4.11 -5.18 3.65
N SER A 24 4.23 -5.87 2.52
CA SER A 24 5.08 -5.41 1.42
C SER A 24 4.32 -4.42 0.53
N TYR A 25 5.00 -3.42 -0.04
CA TYR A 25 4.38 -2.53 -1.04
C TYR A 25 3.80 -3.31 -2.23
N ARG A 26 4.37 -4.48 -2.51
CA ARG A 26 3.84 -5.41 -3.51
C ARG A 26 2.44 -5.93 -3.16
N ASN A 27 2.18 -6.23 -1.88
CA ASN A 27 0.86 -6.68 -1.43
C ASN A 27 -0.17 -5.55 -1.50
N ILE A 28 0.21 -4.34 -1.06
CA ILE A 28 -0.63 -3.14 -1.20
C ILE A 28 -0.97 -2.90 -2.68
N ALA A 29 0.05 -2.89 -3.55
CA ALA A 29 -0.14 -2.70 -4.99
C ALA A 29 -0.99 -3.80 -5.63
N ARG A 30 -0.97 -5.04 -5.10
CA ARG A 30 -1.85 -6.11 -5.58
C ARG A 30 -3.30 -5.85 -5.21
N GLY A 31 -3.59 -5.45 -3.96
CA GLY A 31 -4.94 -5.09 -3.53
C GLY A 31 -5.52 -3.95 -4.38
N LEU A 32 -4.74 -2.89 -4.59
CA LEU A 32 -5.12 -1.76 -5.44
C LEU A 32 -5.34 -2.18 -6.90
N ALA A 33 -4.51 -3.09 -7.43
CA ALA A 33 -4.68 -3.63 -8.77
C ALA A 33 -5.98 -4.46 -8.90
N ASP A 34 -6.33 -5.26 -7.90
CA ASP A 34 -7.55 -6.06 -7.90
C ASP A 34 -8.80 -5.17 -7.84
N GLU A 35 -8.80 -4.14 -6.99
CA GLU A 35 -9.86 -3.12 -6.95
C GLU A 35 -10.04 -2.44 -8.32
N MET A 36 -8.94 -2.01 -8.94
CA MET A 36 -8.97 -1.42 -10.29
C MET A 36 -9.57 -2.39 -11.32
N MET A 37 -9.16 -3.65 -11.34
CA MET A 37 -9.72 -4.65 -12.25
C MET A 37 -11.23 -4.84 -12.02
N GLY A 38 -11.70 -4.67 -10.78
CA GLY A 38 -13.12 -4.63 -10.44
C GLY A 38 -13.86 -3.46 -11.11
N PHE A 39 -13.30 -2.26 -11.08
CA PHE A 39 -13.89 -1.07 -11.74
C PHE A 39 -13.95 -1.21 -13.26
N ILE A 40 -12.86 -1.67 -13.90
CA ILE A 40 -12.79 -1.89 -15.36
C ILE A 40 -13.87 -2.88 -15.80
N ARG A 41 -14.08 -3.96 -15.03
CA ARG A 41 -15.08 -4.99 -15.36
C ARG A 41 -16.53 -4.51 -15.23
N ARG A 42 -16.80 -3.50 -14.39
CA ARG A 42 -18.17 -3.14 -13.98
C ARG A 42 -18.81 -1.98 -14.75
N GLY A 43 -18.08 -1.16 -15.50
CA GLY A 43 -18.75 -0.04 -16.17
C GLY A 43 -17.93 0.87 -17.08
N GLU A 44 -16.61 0.71 -17.14
CA GLU A 44 -15.80 1.52 -18.06
C GLU A 44 -15.54 0.78 -19.36
N SER A 45 -16.35 1.08 -20.37
CA SER A 45 -16.14 0.71 -21.77
C SER A 45 -14.95 1.43 -22.42
N ARG A 46 -14.25 2.32 -21.69
CA ARG A 46 -13.03 2.95 -22.18
C ARG A 46 -11.87 1.96 -22.20
N LYS A 47 -11.08 2.03 -23.29
CA LYS A 47 -9.92 1.20 -23.62
C LYS A 47 -8.79 1.37 -22.60
N CYS A 48 -8.98 0.90 -21.38
CA CYS A 48 -7.87 0.70 -20.44
C CYS A 48 -6.93 -0.34 -21.07
N SER A 49 -5.77 0.10 -21.55
CA SER A 49 -4.81 -0.77 -22.23
C SER A 49 -3.66 -1.08 -21.28
N PRO A 50 -3.65 -2.26 -20.63
CA PRO A 50 -2.50 -2.72 -19.85
C PRO A 50 -1.25 -2.86 -20.74
N PRO A 51 -0.03 -2.85 -20.16
CA PRO A 51 0.24 -2.83 -18.72
C PRO A 51 0.05 -1.44 -18.10
N PHE A 52 -0.51 -1.41 -16.89
CA PHE A 52 -0.62 -0.20 -16.08
C PHE A 52 0.68 0.05 -15.34
N LYS A 53 1.03 1.32 -15.14
CA LYS A 53 2.09 1.72 -14.22
C LYS A 53 1.45 2.17 -12.92
N MET A 54 1.98 1.71 -11.79
CA MET A 54 1.60 2.17 -10.47
C MET A 54 2.82 2.71 -9.76
N VAL A 55 2.64 3.87 -9.12
CA VAL A 55 3.63 4.45 -8.21
C VAL A 55 2.97 4.71 -6.87
N ILE A 56 3.68 4.45 -5.78
CA ILE A 56 3.27 4.83 -4.42
C ILE A 56 4.22 5.94 -3.98
N ILE A 57 3.62 7.07 -3.63
CA ILE A 57 4.29 8.29 -3.22
C ILE A 57 3.98 8.49 -1.75
N ASP A 58 5.01 8.66 -0.92
CA ASP A 58 4.81 8.97 0.49
C ASP A 58 4.27 10.40 0.72
N ARG A 59 3.93 10.70 1.98
CA ARG A 59 3.50 12.05 2.41
C ARG A 59 4.50 13.17 2.12
N CYS A 60 5.76 12.85 1.88
CA CYS A 60 6.82 13.81 1.56
C CYS A 60 7.00 14.01 0.05
N GLY A 61 6.21 13.32 -0.79
CA GLY A 61 6.33 13.39 -2.24
C GLY A 61 7.39 12.45 -2.83
N THR A 62 7.95 11.53 -2.04
CA THR A 62 8.97 10.57 -2.51
C THR A 62 8.32 9.30 -3.04
N VAL A 63 8.74 8.84 -4.22
CA VAL A 63 8.32 7.52 -4.73
C VAL A 63 8.99 6.42 -3.89
N VAL A 64 8.18 5.70 -3.12
CA VAL A 64 8.61 4.61 -2.25
C VAL A 64 8.43 3.24 -2.89
N PHE A 65 7.59 3.15 -3.92
CA PHE A 65 7.38 1.94 -4.70
C PHE A 65 6.91 2.24 -6.12
N GLU A 66 7.39 1.45 -7.08
CA GLU A 66 6.99 1.53 -8.48
C GLU A 66 6.74 0.12 -9.01
N CYS A 67 5.70 -0.09 -9.82
CA CYS A 67 5.46 -1.38 -10.45
C CYS A 67 4.67 -1.30 -11.77
N LYS A 68 4.75 -2.37 -12.56
CA LYS A 68 3.85 -2.67 -13.67
C LYS A 68 2.75 -3.63 -13.21
N VAL A 69 1.52 -3.35 -13.60
CA VAL A 69 0.37 -4.23 -13.42
C VAL A 69 -0.05 -4.77 -14.78
N SER A 70 -0.04 -6.08 -14.96
CA SER A 70 -0.47 -6.71 -16.20
C SER A 70 -2.00 -6.77 -16.31
N LYS A 71 -2.52 -7.12 -17.50
CA LYS A 71 -3.97 -7.36 -17.74
C LYS A 71 -4.61 -8.35 -16.76
N GLY A 72 -3.82 -9.28 -16.22
CA GLY A 72 -4.26 -10.29 -15.26
C GLY A 72 -4.06 -9.88 -13.80
N GLY A 73 -3.86 -8.61 -13.49
CA GLY A 73 -3.62 -8.12 -12.13
C GLY A 73 -2.23 -8.46 -11.56
N LYS A 74 -1.34 -9.05 -12.38
CA LYS A 74 0.00 -9.43 -11.88
C LYS A 74 0.87 -8.19 -11.71
N VAL A 75 1.24 -7.91 -10.47
CA VAL A 75 2.17 -6.84 -10.07
C VAL A 75 3.62 -7.28 -10.24
N ARG A 76 4.39 -6.49 -10.99
CA ARG A 76 5.83 -6.62 -11.18
C ARG A 76 6.54 -5.34 -10.73
N PRO A 77 7.21 -5.33 -9.57
CA PRO A 77 7.96 -4.17 -9.10
C PRO A 77 9.03 -3.74 -10.12
N PHE A 78 9.30 -2.45 -10.18
CA PHE A 78 10.52 -1.92 -10.80
C PHE A 78 11.58 -1.74 -9.72
N GLY A 79 12.77 -2.30 -9.93
CA GLY A 79 13.87 -2.18 -8.99
C GLY A 79 13.62 -2.83 -7.62
N SER A 80 14.35 -2.37 -6.61
CA SER A 80 14.22 -2.83 -5.23
C SER A 80 13.04 -2.16 -4.55
N ALA A 81 12.11 -2.97 -4.04
CA ALA A 81 11.03 -2.46 -3.20
C ALA A 81 11.62 -2.01 -1.86
N ARG A 82 11.40 -0.75 -1.47
CA ARG A 82 11.74 -0.28 -0.13
C ARG A 82 10.91 -1.03 0.90
N LYS A 83 11.45 -1.17 2.11
CA LYS A 83 10.63 -1.60 3.25
C LYS A 83 9.57 -0.54 3.52
N ILE A 84 8.40 -0.97 3.98
CA ILE A 84 7.37 -0.04 4.41
C ILE A 84 7.80 0.58 5.75
N GLU A 85 7.63 1.89 5.88
CA GLU A 85 7.86 2.64 7.11
C GLU A 85 6.61 3.44 7.45
N TYR A 86 6.38 3.67 8.75
CA TYR A 86 5.24 4.47 9.22
C TYR A 86 5.27 5.91 8.70
N SER A 87 6.46 6.48 8.56
CA SER A 87 6.71 7.81 8.02
C SER A 87 6.20 7.96 6.59
N HIS A 88 5.98 6.86 5.86
CA HIS A 88 5.51 6.93 4.48
C HIS A 88 4.03 7.28 4.37
N PHE A 89 3.24 7.15 5.45
CA PHE A 89 1.79 7.36 5.44
C PHE A 89 1.37 8.75 5.95
N PRO A 90 0.25 9.31 5.45
CA PRO A 90 -0.58 8.78 4.37
C PRO A 90 0.17 8.79 3.04
N ALA A 91 -0.01 7.74 2.25
CA ALA A 91 0.64 7.58 0.96
C ALA A 91 -0.39 7.72 -0.16
N THR A 92 0.04 8.23 -1.31
CA THR A 92 -0.79 8.33 -2.50
C THR A 92 -0.32 7.29 -3.52
N ALA A 93 -1.19 6.39 -3.92
CA ALA A 93 -0.94 5.52 -5.07
C ALA A 93 -1.52 6.16 -6.32
N LEU A 94 -0.67 6.41 -7.31
CA LEU A 94 -1.08 6.82 -8.64
C LEU A 94 -0.96 5.63 -9.57
N LEU A 95 -2.03 5.37 -10.29
CA LEU A 95 -2.09 4.35 -11.31
C LEU A 95 -2.42 4.98 -12.66
N THR A 96 -1.56 4.75 -13.64
CA THR A 96 -1.70 5.22 -15.02
C THR A 96 -1.81 4.04 -15.97
N ASP A 97 -2.67 4.17 -16.97
CA ASP A 97 -2.60 3.33 -18.17
C ASP A 97 -1.83 4.05 -19.30
N SER A 98 -1.64 3.38 -20.43
CA SER A 98 -1.03 4.00 -21.62
C SER A 98 -1.99 4.91 -22.40
N SER A 99 -3.21 5.13 -21.91
CA SER A 99 -4.24 5.99 -22.50
C SER A 99 -4.48 7.29 -21.71
N PHE A 100 -3.55 7.63 -20.80
CA PHE A 100 -3.56 8.81 -19.92
C PHE A 100 -4.66 8.84 -18.86
N VAL A 101 -5.37 7.73 -18.63
CA VAL A 101 -6.27 7.61 -17.49
C VAL A 101 -5.42 7.45 -16.24
N THR A 102 -5.54 8.40 -15.32
CA THR A 102 -4.88 8.36 -14.01
C THR A 102 -5.94 8.14 -12.92
N ARG A 103 -5.71 7.14 -12.08
CA ARG A 103 -6.48 6.89 -10.86
C ARG A 103 -5.61 7.11 -9.66
N THR A 104 -6.19 7.71 -8.64
CA THR A 104 -5.51 8.03 -7.38
C THR A 104 -6.20 7.30 -6.24
N PHE A 105 -5.40 6.65 -5.40
CA PHE A 105 -5.87 5.99 -4.19
C PHE A 105 -5.10 6.56 -3.00
N LEU A 106 -5.82 6.90 -1.95
CA LEU A 106 -5.23 7.29 -0.67
C LEU A 106 -5.01 6.03 0.15
N ILE A 107 -3.77 5.78 0.55
CA ILE A 107 -3.41 4.70 1.45
C ILE A 107 -3.21 5.31 2.82
N GLU A 108 -4.20 5.13 3.67
CA GLU A 108 -4.15 5.58 5.05
C GLU A 108 -3.28 4.68 5.91
N GLN A 109 -2.83 5.24 7.02
CA GLN A 109 -2.25 4.43 8.08
C GLN A 109 -3.34 3.51 8.64
N ALA A 110 -3.08 2.21 8.72
CA ALA A 110 -3.96 1.30 9.46
C ALA A 110 -4.02 1.79 10.92
N ALA A 111 -5.20 2.17 11.40
CA ALA A 111 -5.39 2.52 12.79
C ALA A 111 -4.99 1.31 13.66
N PRO A 112 -4.27 1.49 14.77
CA PRO A 112 -4.08 0.41 15.72
C PRO A 112 -5.48 -0.03 16.15
N ASN A 113 -5.83 -1.30 15.90
CA ASN A 113 -7.10 -1.87 16.30
C ASN A 113 -7.39 -1.46 17.75
N SER A 114 -8.36 -0.55 17.95
CA SER A 114 -8.98 -0.40 19.25
C SER A 114 -9.68 -1.72 19.50
N THR A 115 -8.99 -2.59 20.22
CA THR A 115 -9.57 -3.83 20.73
C THR A 115 -10.51 -3.34 21.81
N ASN A 116 -11.77 -3.07 21.44
CA ASN A 116 -12.79 -2.72 22.41
C ASN A 116 -13.06 -3.96 23.26
N ASN A 117 -13.03 -3.73 24.57
CA ASN A 117 -13.18 -4.65 25.69
C ASN A 117 -14.26 -5.72 25.53
#